data_AF-A0A8I6RCU0-F1
#
_entry.id   AF-A0A8I6RCU0-F1
#
_cell.length_a   1.000
_cell.length_b   1.000
_cell.length_c   1.000
_cell.angle_alpha   90.00
_cell.angle_beta   90.00
_cell.angle_gamma   90.00
#
_symmetry.space_group_name_H-M   'P 1'
#
loop_
_entity.id
_entity.type
_entity.pdbx_description
1 polymer ?
#
loop_
_entity_poly.entity_id
_entity_poly.type
_entity_poly.pdbx_seq_one_letter_code
_entity_poly.pdbx_strand_id
1 'polypeptide(L)'
;MMNTTNGDQKLQRPLKKNDTRWTDKDKVKQLKGIAELHERTLKWMKVKKGAQVEKYKKEGRELDKKTEKIRRMLKDISQGDSAQIREILKRDKEAWLICKDQTPDGVIECLDHLIFLQRRELDRLKFEVELNNKKLFDAKLQEEMMNEAEKEKIGPAKFRVQELAAEIEHVKTQTKAANLVEKTYDRLKRILKKESLNIDEILDGLKVDMLVQAECILKAMEMGQTAVEDKANFILEYKKEMKLAKEEKEKHMQEIKRFKQMITRVKQINSSLARAESFVKINYQSNEEKQKFIKDLQEKVKKRKEQFKILMYVTTSNAPHEVFPRIEAVMKERFRLLRQLEINKMVRDTEVTRKNYMDYTLETIQENDILQTREYQIKKKELEDRIDKYRREVEQYKKKMAVAGRYVLQLRKNIYHFNRLFADVKIGNPGPTNLVATMRGEEDEDDDIFDDCDPKEFDDDDPERVFAPDSDSSSDNHEIDMNAAHIIDIITIKLNIILNEMKEEMIKREQKNIQLPDEDFTFETSSASESEVEDLKGEEDYMQAGYYVGELGGDTDEEEELEREEEFIYRKKLPTRLDLKIISQRIVDVREAHPTLTAEKAQIKKHICY
;
A
#
# COMPACT_ATOMS: atom_id res chain seq x y z
N MET A 1 -19.36 30.87 2.17
CA MET A 1 -20.07 32.17 2.29
C MET A 1 -19.17 33.21 2.96
N MET A 2 -18.36 33.93 2.18
CA MET A 2 -17.69 35.15 2.63
C MET A 2 -17.90 36.21 1.55
N ASN A 3 -18.49 37.34 1.95
CA ASN A 3 -18.85 38.45 1.08
C ASN A 3 -17.58 39.13 0.53
N THR A 4 -17.21 38.82 -0.70
CA THR A 4 -16.27 39.62 -1.50
C THR A 4 -17.06 40.69 -2.25
N THR A 5 -17.46 41.75 -1.55
CA THR A 5 -18.05 42.94 -2.18
C THR A 5 -17.09 44.12 -2.09
N ASN A 6 -16.86 44.75 -3.25
CA ASN A 6 -16.57 46.18 -3.41
C ASN A 6 -15.16 46.70 -3.08
N GLY A 7 -14.13 46.17 -3.73
CA GLY A 7 -12.76 46.73 -3.67
C GLY A 7 -12.36 47.69 -4.80
N ASP A 8 -12.80 47.46 -6.04
CA ASP A 8 -12.11 48.05 -7.21
C ASP A 8 -12.78 49.28 -7.87
N GLN A 9 -13.90 49.78 -7.35
CA GLN A 9 -14.62 50.90 -7.98
C GLN A 9 -14.15 52.32 -7.61
N LYS A 10 -13.04 52.52 -6.88
CA LYS A 10 -12.61 53.87 -6.44
C LYS A 10 -11.23 54.28 -6.94
N LEU A 11 -11.07 54.43 -8.25
CA LEU A 11 -9.94 55.23 -8.79
C LEU A 11 -10.19 55.85 -10.18
N GLN A 12 -11.44 56.22 -10.49
CA GLN A 12 -11.68 57.22 -11.52
C GLN A 12 -12.00 58.56 -10.83
N ARG A 13 -10.95 59.33 -10.50
CA ARG A 13 -11.15 60.77 -10.27
C ARG A 13 -11.64 61.35 -11.60
N PRO A 14 -12.81 62.02 -11.64
CA PRO A 14 -13.31 62.58 -12.88
C PRO A 14 -12.29 63.57 -13.43
N LEU A 15 -11.88 63.35 -14.68
CA LEU A 15 -11.07 64.29 -15.44
C LEU A 15 -11.78 65.64 -15.40
N LYS A 16 -11.20 66.60 -14.69
CA LYS A 16 -11.66 67.99 -14.60
C LYS A 16 -11.39 68.74 -15.91
N LYS A 17 -11.89 68.20 -17.03
CA LYS A 17 -11.60 68.71 -18.37
C LYS A 17 -12.33 70.02 -18.70
N ASN A 18 -13.35 70.39 -17.91
CA ASN A 18 -14.25 71.52 -18.17
C ASN A 18 -14.09 72.71 -17.20
N ASP A 19 -13.06 72.72 -16.35
CA ASP A 19 -12.86 73.83 -15.41
C ASP A 19 -12.13 74.99 -16.11
N THR A 20 -12.85 76.07 -16.42
CA THR A 20 -12.37 77.27 -17.16
C THR A 20 -11.30 78.07 -16.42
N ARG A 21 -11.04 77.73 -15.14
CA ARG A 21 -9.98 78.34 -14.32
C ARG A 21 -8.57 77.82 -14.61
N TRP A 22 -8.44 76.71 -15.33
CA TRP A 22 -7.15 76.07 -15.59
C TRP A 22 -6.57 76.53 -16.93
N THR A 23 -5.37 77.09 -16.89
CA THR A 23 -4.63 77.44 -18.12
C THR A 23 -4.23 76.17 -18.87
N ASP A 24 -4.17 76.24 -20.20
CA ASP A 24 -3.85 75.07 -21.02
C ASP A 24 -2.47 74.48 -20.71
N LYS A 25 -1.54 75.30 -20.20
CA LYS A 25 -0.25 74.86 -19.66
C LYS A 25 -0.40 73.88 -18.48
N ASP A 26 -1.33 74.13 -17.56
CA ASP A 26 -1.58 73.25 -16.41
C ASP A 26 -2.24 71.93 -16.81
N LYS A 27 -3.14 71.95 -17.81
CA LYS A 27 -3.74 70.74 -18.38
C LYS A 27 -2.71 69.86 -19.08
N VAL A 28 -1.80 70.46 -19.84
CA VAL A 28 -0.67 69.74 -20.48
C VAL A 28 0.25 69.14 -19.41
N LYS A 29 0.55 69.88 -18.34
CA LYS A 29 1.37 69.37 -17.23
C LYS A 29 0.71 68.20 -16.49
N GLN A 30 -0.61 68.24 -16.29
CA GLN A 30 -1.37 67.14 -15.71
C GLN A 30 -1.38 65.90 -16.62
N LEU A 31 -1.63 66.07 -17.92
CA LEU A 31 -1.58 64.97 -18.89
C LEU A 31 -0.19 64.34 -18.97
N LYS A 32 0.88 65.15 -18.91
CA LYS A 32 2.25 64.68 -18.84
C LYS A 32 2.52 63.88 -17.56
N GLY A 33 2.04 64.35 -16.41
CA GLY A 33 2.14 63.62 -15.14
C GLY A 33 1.37 62.29 -15.13
N ILE A 34 0.20 62.24 -15.77
CA ILE A 34 -0.57 60.98 -15.93
C ILE A 34 0.18 60.02 -16.86
N ALA A 35 0.75 60.51 -17.97
CA ALA A 35 1.55 59.70 -18.88
C ALA A 35 2.80 59.12 -18.19
N GLU A 36 3.53 59.94 -17.42
CA GLU A 36 4.69 59.50 -16.62
C GLU A 36 4.30 58.48 -15.55
N LEU A 37 3.15 58.66 -14.88
CA LEU A 37 2.62 57.69 -13.92
C LEU A 37 2.29 56.36 -14.60
N HIS A 38 1.66 56.42 -15.79
CA HIS A 38 1.32 55.24 -16.55
C HIS A 38 2.57 54.48 -17.03
N GLU A 39 3.60 55.20 -17.47
CA GLU A 39 4.89 54.62 -17.87
C GLU A 39 5.61 53.98 -16.67
N ARG A 40 5.59 54.63 -15.50
CA ARG A 40 6.14 54.06 -14.26
C ARG A 40 5.37 52.81 -13.83
N THR A 41 4.06 52.80 -13.97
CA THR A 41 3.19 51.66 -13.65
C THR A 41 3.46 50.49 -14.61
N LEU A 42 3.66 50.76 -15.90
CA LEU A 42 4.06 49.76 -16.89
C LEU A 42 5.45 49.17 -16.57
N LYS A 43 6.43 50.00 -16.19
CA LYS A 43 7.75 49.54 -15.74
C LYS A 43 7.64 48.64 -14.51
N TRP A 44 6.84 49.04 -13.52
CA TRP A 44 6.63 48.25 -12.31
C TRP A 44 5.91 46.92 -12.59
N MET A 45 4.91 46.91 -13.48
CA MET A 45 4.26 45.68 -13.93
C MET A 45 5.22 44.75 -14.68
N LYS A 46 6.12 45.29 -15.51
CA LYS A 46 7.17 44.48 -16.17
C LYS A 46 8.11 43.84 -15.15
N VAL A 47 8.56 44.59 -14.14
CA VAL A 47 9.41 44.06 -13.06
C VAL A 47 8.67 42.99 -12.25
N LYS A 48 7.40 43.23 -11.89
CA LYS A 48 6.57 42.25 -11.15
C LYS A 48 6.38 40.98 -11.97
N LYS A 49 6.04 41.09 -13.26
CA LYS A 49 5.93 39.93 -14.16
C LYS A 49 7.26 39.18 -14.27
N GLY A 50 8.39 39.88 -14.40
CA GLY A 50 9.72 39.27 -14.43
C GLY A 50 10.06 38.50 -13.15
N ALA A 51 9.75 39.06 -11.98
CA ALA A 51 9.93 38.39 -10.69
C ALA A 51 9.03 37.15 -10.55
N GLN A 52 7.80 37.21 -11.06
CA GLN A 52 6.87 36.07 -11.09
C GLN A 52 7.39 34.95 -12.00
N VAL A 53 7.89 35.28 -13.19
CA VAL A 53 8.50 34.31 -14.11
C VAL A 53 9.72 33.63 -13.50
N GLU A 54 10.60 34.38 -12.82
CA GLU A 54 11.76 33.78 -12.14
C GLU A 54 11.36 32.91 -10.95
N LYS A 55 10.29 33.25 -10.22
CA LYS A 55 9.73 32.39 -9.18
C LYS A 55 9.23 31.07 -9.78
N TYR A 56 8.41 31.12 -10.83
CA TYR A 56 7.92 29.91 -11.49
C TYR A 56 9.03 29.05 -12.11
N LYS A 57 10.09 29.66 -12.65
CA LYS A 57 11.27 28.91 -13.13
C LYS A 57 12.04 28.19 -12.01
N LYS A 58 12.08 28.76 -10.80
CA LYS A 58 12.70 28.10 -9.65
C LYS A 58 11.85 26.93 -9.16
N GLU A 59 10.55 27.14 -9.04
CA GLU A 59 9.57 26.10 -8.69
C GLU A 59 9.59 24.96 -9.71
N GLY A 60 9.64 25.26 -11.01
CA GLY A 60 9.79 24.26 -12.08
C GLY A 60 11.07 23.43 -11.92
N ARG A 61 12.23 24.07 -11.70
CA ARG A 61 13.50 23.35 -11.45
C ARG A 61 13.49 22.50 -10.19
N GLU A 62 12.76 22.91 -9.15
CA GLU A 62 12.58 22.09 -7.94
C GLU A 62 11.68 20.88 -8.20
N LEU A 63 10.62 21.05 -8.98
CA LEU A 63 9.77 19.95 -9.43
C LEU A 63 10.56 18.95 -10.28
N ASP A 64 11.38 19.42 -11.23
CA ASP A 64 12.23 18.55 -12.05
C ASP A 64 13.17 17.70 -11.18
N LYS A 65 13.80 18.29 -10.17
CA LYS A 65 14.66 17.57 -9.21
C LYS A 65 13.89 16.53 -8.40
N LYS A 66 12.65 16.84 -8.00
CA LYS A 66 11.78 15.89 -7.29
C LYS A 66 11.37 14.73 -8.20
N THR A 67 10.96 15.02 -9.44
CA THR A 67 10.62 14.01 -10.45
C THR A 67 11.81 13.09 -10.74
N GLU A 68 13.02 13.65 -10.88
CA GLU A 68 14.24 12.86 -11.09
C GLU A 68 14.62 11.99 -9.88
N LYS A 69 14.36 12.48 -8.66
CA LYS A 69 14.51 11.68 -7.44
C LYS A 69 13.50 10.52 -7.41
N ILE A 70 12.24 10.79 -7.76
CA ILE A 70 11.18 9.78 -7.83
C ILE A 70 11.49 8.74 -8.90
N ARG A 71 11.95 9.15 -10.10
CA ARG A 71 12.38 8.22 -11.16
C ARG A 71 13.51 7.31 -10.71
N ARG A 72 14.48 7.83 -9.96
CA ARG A 72 15.54 7.00 -9.37
C ARG A 72 15.00 6.00 -8.35
N MET A 73 14.15 6.45 -7.42
CA MET A 73 13.50 5.54 -6.46
C MET A 73 12.64 4.49 -7.16
N LEU A 74 11.91 4.86 -8.21
CA LEU A 74 11.09 3.92 -9.00
C LEU A 74 11.97 2.91 -9.73
N LYS A 75 13.13 3.34 -10.25
CA LYS A 75 14.12 2.45 -10.85
C LYS A 75 14.71 1.49 -9.82
N ASP A 76 15.02 1.98 -8.62
CA ASP A 76 15.51 1.16 -7.51
C ASP A 76 14.45 0.14 -7.06
N ILE A 77 13.16 0.53 -7.01
CA ILE A 77 12.03 -0.37 -6.70
C ILE A 77 11.82 -1.39 -7.82
N SER A 78 11.82 -0.96 -9.08
CA SER A 78 11.63 -1.81 -10.26
C SER A 78 12.75 -2.84 -10.41
N GLN A 79 13.98 -2.49 -10.06
CA GLN A 79 15.11 -3.42 -10.05
C GLN A 79 15.13 -4.31 -8.80
N GLY A 80 14.24 -4.06 -7.83
CA GLY A 80 14.24 -4.70 -6.53
C GLY A 80 15.45 -4.31 -5.68
N ASP A 81 15.41 -4.66 -4.39
CA ASP A 81 16.51 -4.38 -3.47
C ASP A 81 17.70 -5.33 -3.74
N SER A 82 18.49 -5.02 -4.78
CA SER A 82 19.60 -5.86 -5.24
C SER A 82 20.64 -6.13 -4.14
N ALA A 83 20.65 -5.33 -3.07
CA ALA A 83 21.49 -5.53 -1.90
C ALA A 83 21.02 -6.74 -1.07
N GLN A 84 19.71 -6.87 -0.84
CA GLN A 84 19.13 -8.00 -0.10
C GLN A 84 19.27 -9.30 -0.88
N ILE A 85 19.02 -9.27 -2.19
CA ILE A 85 19.24 -10.43 -3.08
C ILE A 85 20.71 -10.88 -3.02
N ARG A 86 21.65 -9.92 -2.98
CA ARG A 86 23.08 -10.19 -2.80
C ARG A 86 23.39 -10.86 -1.47
N GLU A 87 22.74 -10.44 -0.39
CA GLU A 87 22.96 -10.98 0.95
C GLU A 87 22.43 -12.42 1.07
N ILE A 88 21.25 -12.68 0.51
CA ILE A 88 20.62 -14.01 0.50
C ILE A 88 21.44 -14.99 -0.34
N LEU A 89 21.82 -14.60 -1.56
CA LEU A 89 22.58 -15.46 -2.48
C LEU A 89 24.08 -15.55 -2.15
N LYS A 90 24.58 -14.82 -1.14
CA LYS A 90 26.00 -14.83 -0.76
C LYS A 90 26.50 -16.20 -0.32
N ARG A 91 25.60 -17.06 0.19
CA ARG A 91 25.95 -18.41 0.64
C ARG A 91 26.27 -19.36 -0.51
N ASP A 92 25.70 -19.09 -1.69
CA ASP A 92 25.77 -20.01 -2.82
C ASP A 92 26.35 -19.31 -4.06
N LYS A 93 27.66 -19.51 -4.28
CA LYS A 93 28.45 -18.74 -5.25
C LYS A 93 27.97 -18.94 -6.69
N GLU A 94 27.51 -20.14 -7.02
CA GLU A 94 27.05 -20.49 -8.37
C GLU A 94 25.69 -19.88 -8.68
N ALA A 95 24.75 -19.97 -7.73
CA ALA A 95 23.45 -19.31 -7.83
C ALA A 95 23.60 -17.79 -7.98
N TRP A 96 24.53 -17.18 -7.22
CA TRP A 96 24.81 -15.75 -7.35
C TRP A 96 25.36 -15.38 -8.74
N LEU A 97 26.25 -16.18 -9.32
CA LEU A 97 26.87 -15.88 -10.61
C LEU A 97 25.84 -15.87 -11.75
N ILE A 98 24.88 -16.81 -11.69
CA ILE A 98 23.83 -16.99 -12.69
C ILE A 98 22.74 -15.91 -12.54
N CYS A 99 22.38 -15.58 -11.30
CA CYS A 99 21.33 -14.59 -11.00
C CYS A 99 21.81 -13.14 -11.04
N LYS A 100 23.09 -12.90 -11.35
CA LYS A 100 23.66 -11.56 -11.33
C LYS A 100 23.04 -10.70 -12.44
N ASP A 101 22.58 -9.51 -12.06
CA ASP A 101 21.97 -8.50 -12.95
C ASP A 101 20.56 -8.84 -13.50
N GLN A 102 19.89 -9.87 -12.94
CA GLN A 102 18.50 -10.22 -13.27
C GLN A 102 17.49 -9.43 -12.43
N THR A 103 16.28 -9.23 -12.95
CA THR A 103 15.13 -8.72 -12.18
C THR A 103 14.71 -9.74 -11.11
N PRO A 104 13.98 -9.36 -10.05
CA PRO A 104 13.53 -10.29 -9.02
C PRO A 104 12.83 -11.53 -9.59
N ASP A 105 11.96 -11.35 -10.59
CA ASP A 105 11.29 -12.45 -11.29
C ASP A 105 12.29 -13.30 -12.07
N GLY A 106 13.25 -12.68 -12.76
CA GLY A 106 14.33 -13.38 -13.45
C GLY A 106 15.25 -14.16 -12.50
N VAL A 107 15.46 -13.68 -11.28
CA VAL A 107 16.19 -14.41 -10.23
C VAL A 107 15.40 -15.65 -9.80
N ILE A 108 14.08 -15.55 -9.67
CA ILE A 108 13.22 -16.71 -9.34
C ILE A 108 13.32 -17.76 -10.46
N GLU A 109 13.17 -17.36 -11.72
CA GLU A 109 13.31 -18.29 -12.86
C GLU A 109 14.69 -18.95 -12.92
N CYS A 110 15.76 -18.20 -12.68
CA CYS A 110 17.12 -18.74 -12.62
C CYS A 110 17.27 -19.77 -11.50
N LEU A 111 16.71 -19.48 -10.31
CA LEU A 111 16.73 -20.39 -9.17
C LEU A 111 15.91 -21.65 -9.43
N ASP A 112 14.72 -21.51 -10.01
CA ASP A 112 13.87 -22.65 -10.39
C ASP A 112 14.58 -23.56 -11.40
N HIS A 113 15.28 -22.97 -12.38
CA HIS A 113 16.10 -23.74 -13.31
C HIS A 113 17.25 -24.48 -12.60
N LEU A 114 17.91 -23.83 -11.65
CA LEU A 114 18.99 -24.44 -10.86
C LEU A 114 18.48 -25.60 -10.00
N ILE A 115 17.34 -25.41 -9.33
CA ILE A 115 16.65 -26.45 -8.55
C ILE A 115 16.26 -27.61 -9.46
N PHE A 116 15.74 -27.34 -10.66
CA PHE A 116 15.40 -28.37 -11.64
C PHE A 116 16.63 -29.20 -12.04
N LEU A 117 17.76 -28.56 -12.32
CA LEU A 117 19.01 -29.26 -12.66
C LEU A 117 19.51 -30.13 -11.50
N GLN A 118 19.51 -29.60 -10.27
CA GLN A 118 19.90 -30.37 -9.08
C GLN A 118 18.96 -31.56 -8.83
N ARG A 119 17.66 -31.37 -9.02
CA ARG A 119 16.66 -32.43 -8.88
C ARG A 119 16.87 -33.53 -9.93
N ARG A 120 17.12 -33.14 -11.17
CA ARG A 120 17.43 -34.10 -12.25
C ARG A 120 18.68 -34.93 -11.94
N GLU A 121 19.72 -34.30 -11.39
CA GLU A 121 20.94 -35.02 -11.01
C GLU A 121 20.70 -35.97 -9.82
N LEU A 122 19.91 -35.53 -8.85
CA LEU A 122 19.51 -36.36 -7.71
C LEU A 122 18.70 -37.58 -8.16
N ASP A 123 17.76 -37.40 -9.09
CA ASP A 123 16.95 -38.49 -9.64
C ASP A 123 17.81 -39.47 -10.46
N ARG A 124 18.82 -38.97 -11.20
CA ARG A 124 19.83 -39.82 -11.86
C ARG A 124 20.62 -40.65 -10.84
N LEU A 125 21.13 -40.05 -9.78
CA LEU A 125 21.91 -40.75 -8.75
C LEU A 125 21.05 -41.79 -8.01
N LYS A 126 19.79 -41.49 -7.73
CA LYS A 126 18.85 -42.46 -7.16
C LYS A 126 18.67 -43.67 -8.06
N PHE A 127 18.48 -43.44 -9.36
CA PHE A 127 18.37 -44.52 -10.33
C PHE A 127 19.65 -45.37 -10.38
N GLU A 128 20.84 -44.76 -10.37
CA GLU A 128 22.12 -45.48 -10.31
C GLU A 128 22.25 -46.31 -9.02
N VAL A 129 21.81 -45.79 -7.87
CA VAL A 129 21.76 -46.53 -6.60
C VAL A 129 20.78 -47.70 -6.66
N GLU A 130 19.58 -47.49 -7.20
CA GLU A 130 18.60 -48.58 -7.39
C GLU A 130 19.12 -49.67 -8.31
N LEU A 131 19.79 -49.29 -9.40
CA LEU A 131 20.41 -50.23 -10.33
C LEU A 131 21.54 -51.02 -9.66
N ASN A 132 22.41 -50.36 -8.89
CA ASN A 132 23.49 -51.02 -8.16
C ASN A 132 22.95 -51.93 -7.05
N ASN A 133 21.86 -51.54 -6.39
CA ASN A 133 21.19 -52.38 -5.42
C ASN A 133 20.61 -53.63 -6.08
N LYS A 134 19.99 -53.52 -7.26
CA LYS A 134 19.53 -54.68 -8.05
C LYS A 134 20.70 -55.62 -8.38
N LYS A 135 21.81 -55.08 -8.91
CA LYS A 135 23.04 -55.86 -9.17
C LYS A 135 23.58 -56.55 -7.91
N LEU A 136 23.55 -55.88 -6.76
CA LEU A 136 23.96 -56.46 -5.49
C LEU A 136 23.02 -57.59 -5.05
N PHE A 137 21.71 -57.44 -5.24
CA PHE A 137 20.74 -58.51 -5.00
C PHE A 137 20.97 -59.70 -5.92
N ASP A 138 21.19 -59.47 -7.22
CA ASP A 138 21.47 -60.53 -8.20
C ASP A 138 22.78 -61.27 -7.85
N ALA A 139 23.82 -60.55 -7.45
CA ALA A 139 25.09 -61.14 -7.02
C ALA A 139 24.93 -61.99 -5.74
N LYS A 140 24.14 -61.51 -4.76
CA LYS A 140 23.82 -62.29 -3.56
C LYS A 140 22.99 -63.54 -3.88
N LEU A 141 22.05 -63.43 -4.82
CA LEU A 141 21.26 -64.57 -5.28
C LEU A 141 22.15 -65.61 -5.96
N GLN A 142 23.10 -65.18 -6.81
CA GLN A 142 24.09 -66.07 -7.42
C GLN A 142 24.98 -66.74 -6.38
N GLU A 143 25.43 -66.00 -5.35
CA GLU A 143 26.18 -66.54 -4.21
C GLU A 143 25.36 -67.61 -3.47
N GLU A 144 24.08 -67.35 -3.19
CA GLU A 144 23.17 -68.32 -2.57
C GLU A 144 22.94 -69.56 -3.45
N MET A 145 22.72 -69.40 -4.76
CA MET A 145 22.56 -70.53 -5.70
C MET A 145 23.81 -71.42 -5.74
N MET A 146 25.00 -70.82 -5.75
CA MET A 146 26.28 -71.56 -5.70
C MET A 146 26.44 -72.29 -4.35
N ASN A 147 26.04 -71.66 -3.25
CA ASN A 147 26.03 -72.26 -1.91
C ASN A 147 24.96 -73.38 -1.74
N GLU A 148 23.86 -73.33 -2.50
CA GLU A 148 22.84 -74.38 -2.55
C GLU A 148 23.29 -75.59 -3.38
N ALA A 149 24.08 -75.39 -4.45
CA ALA A 149 24.66 -76.48 -5.24
C ALA A 149 25.62 -77.37 -4.42
N GLU A 150 26.22 -76.84 -3.35
CA GLU A 150 27.02 -77.62 -2.38
C GLU A 150 26.16 -78.39 -1.35
N LYS A 151 24.85 -78.18 -1.32
CA LYS A 151 23.92 -78.76 -0.33
C LYS A 151 22.83 -79.62 -0.96
N GLU A 152 23.17 -80.47 -1.92
CA GLU A 152 22.24 -81.50 -2.42
C GLU A 152 22.15 -82.71 -1.49
N LYS A 153 21.15 -82.67 -0.61
CA LYS A 153 20.25 -83.79 -0.24
C LYS A 153 19.12 -83.22 0.60
N ILE A 154 18.13 -82.66 -0.07
CA ILE A 154 16.98 -82.02 0.55
C ILE A 154 15.78 -82.96 0.44
N GLY A 155 15.34 -83.48 1.59
CA GLY A 155 14.13 -84.29 1.70
C GLY A 155 12.83 -83.46 1.60
N PRO A 156 11.68 -84.11 1.42
CA PRO A 156 10.37 -83.50 1.14
C PRO A 156 9.87 -82.51 2.22
N ALA A 157 10.50 -82.48 3.40
CA ALA A 157 10.17 -81.54 4.47
C ALA A 157 10.52 -80.06 4.15
N LYS A 158 11.51 -79.81 3.28
CA LYS A 158 11.92 -78.42 2.96
C LYS A 158 11.02 -77.73 1.93
N PHE A 159 10.36 -78.48 1.02
CA PHE A 159 9.38 -77.91 0.09
C PHE A 159 8.20 -77.26 0.83
N ARG A 160 7.72 -77.92 1.89
CA ARG A 160 6.64 -77.37 2.73
C ARG A 160 7.08 -76.12 3.50
N VAL A 161 8.36 -76.00 3.85
CA VAL A 161 8.91 -74.79 4.47
C VAL A 161 9.00 -73.65 3.46
N GLN A 162 9.36 -73.93 2.21
CA GLN A 162 9.37 -72.93 1.14
C GLN A 162 7.96 -72.45 0.78
N GLU A 163 6.99 -73.36 0.70
CA GLU A 163 5.58 -73.00 0.46
C GLU A 163 5.00 -72.13 1.58
N LEU A 164 5.25 -72.51 2.84
CA LEU A 164 4.88 -71.67 4.00
C LEU A 164 5.62 -70.33 4.01
N ALA A 165 6.88 -70.29 3.58
CA ALA A 165 7.62 -69.04 3.46
C ALA A 165 7.01 -68.13 2.40
N ALA A 166 6.64 -68.67 1.23
CA ALA A 166 5.99 -67.94 0.15
C ALA A 166 4.62 -67.39 0.58
N GLU A 167 3.81 -68.17 1.31
CA GLU A 167 2.53 -67.73 1.83
C GLU A 167 2.68 -66.64 2.90
N ILE A 168 3.67 -66.79 3.80
CA ILE A 168 4.03 -65.75 4.77
C ILE A 168 4.48 -64.46 4.06
N GLU A 169 5.28 -64.58 3.00
CA GLU A 169 5.69 -63.43 2.20
C GLU A 169 4.52 -62.77 1.48
N HIS A 170 3.60 -63.55 0.92
CA HIS A 170 2.38 -63.05 0.30
C HIS A 170 1.50 -62.29 1.29
N VAL A 171 1.28 -62.81 2.50
CA VAL A 171 0.54 -62.08 3.54
C VAL A 171 1.29 -60.80 3.96
N LYS A 172 2.63 -60.84 4.03
CA LYS A 172 3.44 -59.64 4.30
C LYS A 172 3.36 -58.61 3.17
N THR A 173 3.32 -59.01 1.90
CA THR A 173 3.18 -58.06 0.79
C THR A 173 1.77 -57.48 0.73
N GLN A 174 0.73 -58.29 0.97
CA GLN A 174 -0.66 -57.82 1.07
C GLN A 174 -0.84 -56.81 2.22
N THR A 175 -0.32 -57.09 3.42
CA THR A 175 -0.38 -56.15 4.55
C THR A 175 0.41 -54.87 4.28
N LYS A 176 1.57 -54.95 3.61
CA LYS A 176 2.32 -53.76 3.16
C LYS A 176 1.54 -52.95 2.12
N ALA A 177 0.88 -53.60 1.16
CA ALA A 177 0.06 -52.95 0.14
C ALA A 177 -1.16 -52.27 0.79
N ALA A 178 -1.86 -52.95 1.70
CA ALA A 178 -2.98 -52.37 2.44
C ALA A 178 -2.55 -51.16 3.27
N ASN A 179 -1.43 -51.23 3.99
CA ASN A 179 -0.85 -50.10 4.73
C ASN A 179 -0.46 -48.94 3.81
N LEU A 180 0.02 -49.22 2.60
CA LEU A 180 0.34 -48.18 1.62
C LEU A 180 -0.93 -47.47 1.15
N VAL A 181 -2.00 -48.22 0.85
CA VAL A 181 -3.32 -47.70 0.47
C VAL A 181 -3.93 -46.87 1.59
N GLU A 182 -3.85 -47.32 2.84
CA GLU A 182 -4.30 -46.54 3.99
C GLU A 182 -3.55 -45.20 4.09
N LYS A 183 -2.21 -45.24 3.98
CA LYS A 183 -1.37 -44.02 4.01
C LYS A 183 -1.68 -43.06 2.85
N THR A 184 -2.00 -43.56 1.66
CA THR A 184 -2.37 -42.69 0.53
C THR A 184 -3.74 -42.04 0.75
N TYR A 185 -4.73 -42.77 1.26
CA TYR A 185 -6.04 -42.19 1.63
C TYR A 185 -5.92 -41.16 2.75
N ASP A 186 -5.11 -41.40 3.77
CA ASP A 186 -4.86 -40.42 4.83
C ASP A 186 -4.15 -39.16 4.32
N ARG A 187 -3.26 -39.31 3.35
CA ARG A 187 -2.65 -38.17 2.67
C ARG A 187 -3.70 -37.39 1.86
N LEU A 188 -4.53 -38.08 1.08
CA LEU A 188 -5.59 -37.44 0.28
C LEU A 188 -6.58 -36.69 1.17
N LYS A 189 -7.02 -37.29 2.27
CA LYS A 189 -7.90 -36.65 3.26
C LYS A 189 -7.30 -35.38 3.85
N ARG A 190 -5.98 -35.37 4.13
CA ARG A 190 -5.29 -34.17 4.61
C ARG A 190 -5.22 -33.07 3.55
N ILE A 191 -4.97 -33.44 2.29
CA ILE A 191 -4.98 -32.49 1.16
C ILE A 191 -6.36 -31.86 1.01
N LEU A 192 -7.42 -32.67 0.94
CA LEU A 192 -8.80 -32.17 0.82
C LEU A 192 -9.22 -31.26 1.97
N LYS A 193 -8.82 -31.58 3.21
CA LYS A 193 -9.05 -30.68 4.36
C LYS A 193 -8.33 -29.34 4.22
N LYS A 194 -7.07 -29.36 3.75
CA LYS A 194 -6.31 -28.13 3.52
C LYS A 194 -6.94 -27.30 2.41
N GLU A 195 -7.35 -27.92 1.31
CA GLU A 195 -8.02 -27.25 0.20
C GLU A 195 -9.36 -26.64 0.62
N SER A 196 -10.16 -27.35 1.42
CA SER A 196 -11.41 -26.80 1.98
C SER A 196 -11.16 -25.53 2.80
N LEU A 197 -10.14 -25.53 3.66
CA LEU A 197 -9.79 -24.34 4.46
C LEU A 197 -9.33 -23.18 3.57
N ASN A 198 -8.52 -23.46 2.56
CA ASN A 198 -8.06 -22.43 1.62
C ASN A 198 -9.23 -21.81 0.84
N ILE A 199 -10.21 -22.63 0.41
CA ILE A 199 -11.40 -22.13 -0.29
C ILE A 199 -12.23 -21.22 0.62
N ASP A 200 -12.41 -21.60 1.89
CA ASP A 200 -13.13 -20.77 2.86
C ASP A 200 -12.42 -19.43 3.10
N GLU A 201 -11.09 -19.43 3.19
CA GLU A 201 -10.29 -18.20 3.33
C GLU A 201 -10.42 -17.30 2.09
N ILE A 202 -10.39 -17.88 0.88
CA ILE A 202 -10.62 -17.14 -0.37
C ILE A 202 -12.04 -16.54 -0.40
N LEU A 203 -13.06 -17.31 -0.02
CA LEU A 203 -14.44 -16.84 0.01
C LEU A 203 -14.64 -15.71 1.03
N ASP A 204 -14.02 -15.79 2.20
CA ASP A 204 -14.07 -14.73 3.20
C ASP A 204 -13.31 -13.48 2.73
N GLY A 205 -12.17 -13.64 2.04
CA GLY A 205 -11.45 -12.54 1.37
C GLY A 205 -12.30 -11.84 0.32
N LEU A 206 -12.97 -12.59 -0.57
CA LEU A 206 -13.86 -12.05 -1.59
C LEU A 206 -15.05 -11.26 -1.00
N LYS A 207 -15.60 -11.69 0.14
CA LYS A 207 -16.67 -10.94 0.83
C LYS A 207 -16.16 -9.59 1.34
N VAL A 208 -14.95 -9.54 1.90
CA VAL A 208 -14.34 -8.30 2.36
C VAL A 208 -14.09 -7.35 1.19
N ASP A 209 -13.51 -7.85 0.10
CA ASP A 209 -13.28 -7.06 -1.13
C ASP A 209 -14.59 -6.50 -1.69
N MET A 210 -15.67 -7.29 -1.72
CA MET A 210 -16.98 -6.82 -2.15
C MET A 210 -17.49 -5.65 -1.29
N LEU A 211 -17.28 -5.69 0.04
CA LEU A 211 -17.67 -4.60 0.94
C LEU A 211 -16.84 -3.34 0.68
N VAL A 212 -15.52 -3.49 0.50
CA VAL A 212 -14.61 -2.37 0.19
C VAL A 212 -14.97 -1.74 -1.16
N GLN A 213 -15.24 -2.55 -2.19
CA GLN A 213 -15.69 -2.06 -3.48
C GLN A 213 -17.02 -1.30 -3.38
N ALA A 214 -17.98 -1.80 -2.60
CA ALA A 214 -19.25 -1.11 -2.37
C ALA A 214 -19.05 0.25 -1.68
N GLU A 215 -18.16 0.34 -0.68
CA GLU A 215 -17.80 1.58 -0.01
C GLU A 215 -17.13 2.58 -0.96
N CYS A 216 -16.19 2.13 -1.79
CA CYS A 216 -15.53 2.94 -2.81
C CYS A 216 -16.53 3.51 -3.82
N ILE A 217 -17.47 2.69 -4.31
CA ILE A 217 -18.52 3.13 -5.24
C ILE A 217 -19.41 4.20 -4.59
N LEU A 218 -19.82 3.99 -3.33
CA LEU A 218 -20.63 4.97 -2.60
C LEU A 218 -19.90 6.30 -2.42
N LYS A 219 -18.63 6.27 -2.03
CA LYS A 219 -17.82 7.48 -1.87
C LYS A 219 -17.63 8.21 -3.20
N ALA A 220 -17.41 7.48 -4.29
CA ALA A 220 -17.34 8.05 -5.64
C ALA A 220 -18.67 8.71 -6.03
N MET A 221 -19.81 8.10 -5.69
CA MET A 221 -21.13 8.70 -5.90
C MET A 221 -21.33 9.99 -5.08
N GLU A 222 -20.94 10.01 -3.81
CA GLU A 222 -21.02 11.21 -2.96
C GLU A 222 -20.14 12.36 -3.50
N MET A 223 -18.92 12.04 -3.95
CA MET A 223 -18.04 13.01 -4.59
C MET A 223 -18.62 13.52 -5.92
N GLY A 224 -19.17 12.62 -6.74
CA GLY A 224 -19.83 12.97 -8.00
C GLY A 224 -21.02 13.89 -7.77
N GLN A 225 -21.85 13.61 -6.76
CA GLN A 225 -22.97 14.46 -6.37
C GLN A 225 -22.48 15.85 -5.93
N THR A 226 -21.44 15.91 -5.09
CA THR A 226 -20.87 17.19 -4.63
C THR A 226 -20.33 18.02 -5.81
N ALA A 227 -19.65 17.38 -6.77
CA ALA A 227 -19.14 18.05 -7.97
C ALA A 227 -20.26 18.59 -8.87
N VAL A 228 -21.39 17.87 -8.98
CA VAL A 228 -22.58 18.34 -9.71
C VAL A 228 -23.22 19.53 -9.00
N GLU A 229 -23.35 19.48 -7.67
CA GLU A 229 -23.85 20.60 -6.86
C GLU A 229 -22.97 21.85 -7.02
N ASP A 230 -21.65 21.68 -6.96
CA ASP A 230 -20.69 22.78 -7.18
C ASP A 230 -20.78 23.36 -8.59
N LYS A 231 -20.88 22.51 -9.62
CA LYS A 231 -21.08 22.95 -11.01
C LYS A 231 -22.37 23.77 -11.15
N ALA A 232 -23.47 23.31 -10.57
CA ALA A 232 -24.75 24.03 -10.59
C ALA A 232 -24.62 25.39 -9.89
N ASN A 233 -23.93 25.46 -8.75
CA ASN A 233 -23.66 26.71 -8.04
C ASN A 233 -22.81 27.67 -8.89
N PHE A 234 -21.75 27.17 -9.55
CA PHE A 234 -20.92 27.99 -10.44
C PHE A 234 -21.71 28.53 -11.64
N ILE A 235 -22.60 27.73 -12.23
CA ILE A 235 -23.46 28.20 -13.33
C ILE A 235 -24.39 29.31 -12.85
N LEU A 236 -24.96 29.19 -11.64
CA LEU A 236 -25.80 30.23 -11.06
C LEU A 236 -25.01 31.52 -10.77
N GLU A 237 -23.81 31.42 -10.21
CA GLU A 237 -22.92 32.56 -9.97
C GLU A 237 -22.52 33.23 -11.28
N TYR A 238 -22.13 32.45 -12.30
CA TYR A 238 -21.81 32.95 -13.63
C TYR A 238 -23.00 33.68 -14.28
N LYS A 239 -24.21 33.09 -14.25
CA LYS A 239 -25.43 33.74 -14.76
C LYS A 239 -25.69 35.08 -14.05
N LYS A 240 -25.42 35.17 -12.75
CA LYS A 240 -25.56 36.40 -11.96
C LYS A 240 -24.51 37.44 -12.33
N GLU A 241 -23.25 37.05 -12.47
CA GLU A 241 -22.16 37.96 -12.89
C GLU A 241 -22.37 38.46 -14.31
N MET A 242 -22.82 37.61 -15.22
CA MET A 242 -23.11 37.98 -16.60
C MET A 242 -24.24 39.01 -16.70
N LYS A 243 -25.28 38.88 -15.87
CA LYS A 243 -26.33 39.91 -15.72
C LYS A 243 -25.76 41.24 -15.23
N LEU A 244 -24.93 41.22 -14.19
CA LEU A 244 -24.28 42.44 -13.65
C LEU A 244 -23.37 43.12 -14.69
N ALA A 245 -22.57 42.35 -15.41
CA ALA A 245 -21.70 42.85 -16.47
C ALA A 245 -22.51 43.47 -17.62
N LYS A 246 -23.66 42.87 -17.98
CA LYS A 246 -24.58 43.43 -18.99
C LYS A 246 -25.18 44.75 -18.54
N GLU A 247 -25.60 44.87 -17.27
CA GLU A 247 -26.09 46.12 -16.70
C GLU A 247 -25.01 47.21 -16.65
N GLU A 248 -23.78 46.86 -16.29
CA GLU A 248 -22.65 47.81 -16.27
C GLU A 248 -22.27 48.28 -17.67
N LYS A 249 -22.25 47.37 -18.65
CA LYS A 249 -22.06 47.70 -20.08
C LYS A 249 -23.14 48.66 -20.57
N GLU A 250 -24.40 48.43 -20.22
CA GLU A 250 -25.52 49.31 -20.62
C GLU A 250 -25.38 50.70 -19.98
N LYS A 251 -25.02 50.79 -18.69
CA LYS A 251 -24.73 52.06 -18.00
C LYS A 251 -23.60 52.82 -18.70
N HIS A 252 -22.49 52.15 -18.99
CA HIS A 252 -21.37 52.76 -19.71
C HIS A 252 -21.76 53.20 -21.13
N MET A 253 -22.59 52.43 -21.84
CA MET A 253 -23.08 52.82 -23.15
C MET A 253 -23.94 54.10 -23.09
N GLN A 254 -24.79 54.21 -22.08
CA GLN A 254 -25.57 55.42 -21.82
C GLN A 254 -24.69 56.62 -21.47
N GLU A 255 -23.65 56.43 -20.65
CA GLU A 255 -22.66 57.47 -20.35
C GLU A 255 -21.92 57.94 -21.61
N ILE A 256 -21.47 57.00 -22.45
CA ILE A 256 -20.84 57.33 -23.74
C ILE A 256 -21.80 58.11 -24.64
N LYS A 257 -23.08 57.72 -24.72
CA LYS A 257 -24.11 58.47 -25.47
C LYS A 257 -24.26 59.90 -24.92
N ARG A 258 -24.33 60.07 -23.59
CA ARG A 258 -24.39 61.39 -22.93
C ARG A 258 -23.14 62.23 -23.24
N PHE A 259 -21.94 61.64 -23.16
CA PHE A 259 -20.70 62.33 -23.51
C PHE A 259 -20.65 62.71 -24.99
N LYS A 260 -21.07 61.83 -25.91
CA LYS A 260 -21.19 62.16 -27.34
C LYS A 260 -22.13 63.34 -27.56
N GLN A 261 -23.31 63.34 -26.94
CA GLN A 261 -24.25 64.48 -27.01
C GLN A 261 -23.65 65.77 -26.45
N MET A 262 -22.93 65.68 -25.32
CA MET A 262 -22.27 66.83 -24.72
C MET A 262 -21.15 67.37 -25.62
N ILE A 263 -20.36 66.49 -26.24
CA ILE A 263 -19.33 66.87 -27.23
C ILE A 263 -19.98 67.53 -28.44
N THR A 264 -21.10 67.02 -28.95
CA THR A 264 -21.83 67.62 -30.07
C THR A 264 -22.37 69.01 -29.70
N ARG A 265 -22.93 69.16 -28.50
CA ARG A 265 -23.37 70.48 -27.96
C ARG A 265 -22.19 71.43 -27.82
N VAL A 266 -21.06 71.00 -27.27
CA VAL A 266 -19.85 71.83 -27.16
C VAL A 266 -19.31 72.19 -28.54
N LYS A 267 -19.34 71.27 -29.52
CA LYS A 267 -18.97 71.57 -30.92
C LYS A 267 -19.91 72.60 -31.55
N GLN A 268 -21.23 72.51 -31.31
CA GLN A 268 -22.22 73.49 -31.77
C GLN A 268 -22.06 74.85 -31.07
N ILE A 269 -21.81 74.84 -29.76
CA ILE A 269 -21.52 76.06 -29.00
C ILE A 269 -20.23 76.68 -29.51
N ASN A 270 -19.13 75.92 -29.66
CA ASN A 270 -17.88 76.44 -30.24
C ASN A 270 -18.05 76.92 -31.67
N SER A 271 -18.86 76.28 -32.52
CA SER A 271 -19.12 76.80 -33.87
C SER A 271 -19.97 78.07 -33.85
N SER A 272 -20.85 78.24 -32.86
CA SER A 272 -21.56 79.50 -32.60
C SER A 272 -20.68 80.57 -31.92
N LEU A 273 -19.74 80.18 -31.06
CA LEU A 273 -18.81 81.07 -30.35
C LEU A 273 -17.72 81.57 -31.28
N ALA A 274 -17.24 80.72 -32.20
CA ALA A 274 -16.37 81.13 -33.30
C ALA A 274 -17.04 82.14 -34.25
N ARG A 275 -18.37 82.30 -34.20
CA ARG A 275 -19.09 83.44 -34.82
C ARG A 275 -19.36 84.59 -33.83
N ALA A 276 -19.54 84.31 -32.54
CA ALA A 276 -19.91 85.30 -31.51
C ALA A 276 -18.74 86.00 -30.80
N GLU A 277 -17.49 85.56 -31.00
CA GLU A 277 -16.29 86.34 -30.59
C GLU A 277 -16.15 87.67 -31.38
N SER A 278 -17.04 87.93 -32.34
CA SER A 278 -17.15 89.23 -33.00
C SER A 278 -18.05 90.26 -32.28
N PHE A 279 -18.89 89.86 -31.30
CA PHE A 279 -19.83 90.80 -30.66
C PHE A 279 -20.24 90.43 -29.22
N VAL A 280 -19.36 90.64 -28.22
CA VAL A 280 -19.83 90.86 -26.83
C VAL A 280 -18.98 91.95 -26.15
N LYS A 281 -19.41 93.20 -26.29
CA LYS A 281 -19.07 94.29 -25.37
C LYS A 281 -19.82 94.05 -24.06
N ILE A 282 -19.10 93.65 -23.02
CA ILE A 282 -19.66 93.51 -21.67
C ILE A 282 -19.97 94.91 -21.14
N ASN A 283 -21.27 95.17 -20.97
CA ASN A 283 -21.85 96.43 -20.57
C ASN A 283 -21.69 96.61 -19.05
N TYR A 284 -21.13 97.75 -18.63
CA TYR A 284 -20.86 98.06 -17.23
C TYR A 284 -22.17 98.39 -16.49
N GLN A 285 -22.62 97.49 -15.62
CA GLN A 285 -23.67 97.81 -14.65
C GLN A 285 -23.14 98.71 -13.52
N SER A 286 -24.08 99.51 -13.01
CA SER A 286 -24.00 100.68 -12.13
C SER A 286 -23.00 100.61 -10.96
N ASN A 287 -22.41 101.76 -10.63
CA ASN A 287 -21.25 101.95 -9.75
C ASN A 287 -21.51 101.74 -8.24
N GLU A 288 -22.77 101.64 -7.79
CA GLU A 288 -23.10 101.61 -6.35
C GLU A 288 -23.22 100.20 -5.75
N GLU A 289 -23.72 99.21 -6.50
CA GLU A 289 -23.77 97.81 -6.06
C GLU A 289 -22.39 97.14 -6.08
N LYS A 290 -21.51 97.57 -6.99
CA LYS A 290 -20.11 97.15 -7.06
C LYS A 290 -19.36 97.46 -5.77
N GLN A 291 -19.59 98.63 -5.15
CA GLN A 291 -18.87 98.99 -3.93
C GLN A 291 -19.31 98.15 -2.71
N LYS A 292 -20.59 97.80 -2.59
CA LYS A 292 -21.08 96.90 -1.54
C LYS A 292 -20.57 95.46 -1.75
N PHE A 293 -20.59 94.97 -2.99
CA PHE A 293 -20.04 93.65 -3.33
C PHE A 293 -18.52 93.59 -3.10
N ILE A 294 -17.77 94.64 -3.46
CA ILE A 294 -16.33 94.74 -3.21
C ILE A 294 -16.03 94.75 -1.71
N LYS A 295 -16.80 95.48 -0.89
CA LYS A 295 -16.62 95.49 0.58
C LYS A 295 -16.91 94.13 1.22
N ASP A 296 -17.99 93.45 0.83
CA ASP A 296 -18.33 92.11 1.33
C ASP A 296 -17.30 91.06 0.86
N LEU A 297 -16.78 91.20 -0.36
CA LEU A 297 -15.68 90.37 -0.88
C LEU A 297 -14.38 90.60 -0.08
N GLN A 298 -14.07 91.85 0.28
CA GLN A 298 -12.91 92.20 1.09
C GLN A 298 -13.00 91.61 2.50
N GLU A 299 -14.16 91.64 3.14
CA GLU A 299 -14.36 91.04 4.47
C GLU A 299 -14.22 89.50 4.41
N LYS A 300 -14.81 88.86 3.40
CA LYS A 300 -14.66 87.42 3.14
C LYS A 300 -13.21 87.02 2.86
N VAL A 301 -12.47 87.84 2.11
CA VAL A 301 -11.03 87.64 1.86
C VAL A 301 -10.23 87.78 3.15
N LYS A 302 -10.57 88.73 4.03
CA LYS A 302 -9.90 88.90 5.33
C LYS A 302 -10.11 87.69 6.23
N LYS A 303 -11.36 87.22 6.39
CA LYS A 303 -11.69 85.99 7.15
C LYS A 303 -10.96 84.76 6.61
N ARG A 304 -10.90 84.59 5.29
CA ARG A 304 -10.17 83.46 4.68
C ARG A 304 -8.66 83.55 4.88
N LYS A 305 -8.06 84.75 4.84
CA LYS A 305 -6.63 84.95 5.15
C LYS A 305 -6.32 84.58 6.61
N GLU A 306 -7.21 84.91 7.54
CA GLU A 306 -7.09 84.53 8.95
C GLU A 306 -7.12 83.02 9.13
N GLN A 307 -8.10 82.34 8.50
CA GLN A 307 -8.19 80.87 8.48
C GLN A 307 -6.96 80.22 7.85
N PHE A 308 -6.41 80.82 6.79
CA PHE A 308 -5.22 80.31 6.12
C PHE A 308 -3.95 80.48 6.96
N LYS A 309 -3.85 81.55 7.78
CA LYS A 309 -2.77 81.71 8.76
C LYS A 309 -2.83 80.66 9.86
N ILE A 310 -4.02 80.35 10.37
CA ILE A 310 -4.22 79.26 11.34
C ILE A 310 -3.78 77.92 10.72
N LEU A 311 -4.18 77.66 9.47
CA LEU A 311 -3.79 76.45 8.77
C LEU A 311 -2.27 76.34 8.56
N MET A 312 -1.61 77.44 8.20
CA MET A 312 -0.14 77.51 8.10
C MET A 312 0.56 77.23 9.43
N TYR A 313 0.02 77.75 10.53
CA TYR A 313 0.53 77.48 11.88
C TYR A 313 0.42 76.00 12.24
N VAL A 314 -0.75 75.39 12.02
CA VAL A 314 -1.00 73.97 12.29
C VAL A 314 -0.12 73.05 11.43
N THR A 315 0.11 73.40 10.15
CA THR A 315 0.97 72.60 9.26
C THR A 315 2.45 72.94 9.37
N THR A 316 2.83 73.85 10.28
CA THR A 316 4.20 74.33 10.47
C THR A 316 4.84 74.83 9.18
N SER A 317 4.04 75.40 8.27
CA SER A 317 4.47 75.81 6.92
C SER A 317 4.90 77.28 6.92
N ASN A 318 6.07 77.56 6.33
CA ASN A 318 6.61 78.91 6.27
C ASN A 318 6.00 79.71 5.10
N ALA A 319 5.53 79.02 4.05
CA ALA A 319 4.91 79.65 2.89
C ALA A 319 3.51 79.09 2.55
N PRO A 320 2.60 79.91 1.99
CA PRO A 320 1.23 79.48 1.69
C PRO A 320 1.12 78.32 0.71
N HIS A 321 2.04 78.21 -0.24
CA HIS A 321 2.04 77.18 -1.27
C HIS A 321 2.52 75.82 -0.75
N GLU A 322 3.13 75.76 0.43
CA GLU A 322 3.64 74.53 1.06
C GLU A 322 2.59 73.81 1.90
N VAL A 323 1.50 74.50 2.27
CA VAL A 323 0.44 73.97 3.15
C VAL A 323 -0.20 72.72 2.55
N PHE A 324 -0.63 72.78 1.28
CA PHE A 324 -1.30 71.65 0.63
C PHE A 324 -0.38 70.43 0.39
N PRO A 325 0.85 70.59 -0.14
CA PRO A 325 1.78 69.48 -0.27
C PRO A 325 2.06 68.76 1.06
N ARG A 326 2.17 69.50 2.16
CA ARG A 326 2.42 68.91 3.50
C ARG A 326 1.22 68.14 4.01
N ILE A 327 0.01 68.69 3.87
CA ILE A 327 -1.23 67.97 4.23
C ILE A 327 -1.35 66.69 3.40
N GLU A 328 -1.05 66.73 2.11
CA GLU A 328 -1.09 65.55 1.25
C GLU A 328 -0.04 64.51 1.67
N ALA A 329 1.18 64.93 2.04
CA ALA A 329 2.22 64.03 2.54
C ALA A 329 1.79 63.35 3.85
N VAL A 330 1.23 64.11 4.80
CA VAL A 330 0.71 63.58 6.07
C VAL A 330 -0.45 62.63 5.83
N MET A 331 -1.35 62.93 4.90
CA MET A 331 -2.43 62.01 4.54
C MET A 331 -1.92 60.72 3.91
N LYS A 332 -0.96 60.80 2.97
CA LYS A 332 -0.34 59.60 2.36
C LYS A 332 0.33 58.73 3.41
N GLU A 333 1.06 59.35 4.33
CA GLU A 333 1.74 58.64 5.40
C GLU A 333 0.74 57.99 6.37
N ARG A 334 -0.33 58.71 6.74
CA ARG A 334 -1.44 58.13 7.52
C ARG A 334 -2.06 56.91 6.83
N PHE A 335 -2.33 56.98 5.53
CA PHE A 335 -2.88 55.85 4.78
C PHE A 335 -1.91 54.66 4.73
N ARG A 336 -0.60 54.92 4.57
CA ARG A 336 0.45 53.89 4.61
C ARG A 336 0.47 53.19 5.97
N LEU A 337 0.48 53.97 7.06
CA LEU A 337 0.48 53.46 8.43
C LEU A 337 -0.79 52.68 8.77
N LEU A 338 -1.96 53.17 8.35
CA LEU A 338 -3.23 52.43 8.55
C LEU A 338 -3.23 51.08 7.82
N ARG A 339 -2.73 51.04 6.58
CA ARG A 339 -2.61 49.78 5.84
C ARG A 339 -1.63 48.81 6.50
N GLN A 340 -0.52 49.31 7.03
CA GLN A 340 0.45 48.49 7.74
C GLN A 340 -0.14 47.96 9.06
N LEU A 341 -0.95 48.76 9.75
CA LEU A 341 -1.66 48.33 10.95
C LEU A 341 -2.68 47.21 10.65
N GLU A 342 -3.42 47.31 9.55
CA GLU A 342 -4.35 46.28 9.07
C GLU A 342 -3.62 44.96 8.77
N ILE A 343 -2.50 45.03 8.04
CA ILE A 343 -1.65 43.87 7.74
C ILE A 343 -1.13 43.23 9.04
N ASN A 344 -0.61 44.04 9.96
CA ASN A 344 -0.10 43.55 11.23
C ASN A 344 -1.20 42.90 12.09
N LYS A 345 -2.43 43.40 12.00
CA LYS A 345 -3.59 42.81 12.67
C LYS A 345 -3.90 41.43 12.08
N MET A 346 -3.97 41.31 10.76
CA MET A 346 -4.18 40.02 10.09
C MET A 346 -3.09 39.01 10.44
N VAL A 347 -1.81 39.42 10.43
CA VAL A 347 -0.68 38.56 10.80
C VAL A 347 -0.82 38.09 12.26
N ARG A 348 -1.17 39.00 13.18
CA ARG A 348 -1.40 38.63 14.58
C ARG A 348 -2.53 37.60 14.71
N ASP A 349 -3.65 37.83 14.03
CA ASP A 349 -4.81 36.94 14.08
C ASP A 349 -4.44 35.54 13.53
N THR A 350 -3.65 35.47 12.45
CA THR A 350 -3.15 34.18 11.91
C THR A 350 -2.16 33.48 12.84
N GLU A 351 -1.32 34.21 13.56
CA GLU A 351 -0.40 33.60 14.54
C GLU A 351 -1.15 33.09 15.78
N VAL A 352 -2.22 33.79 16.20
CA VAL A 352 -3.08 33.34 17.30
C VAL A 352 -3.83 32.06 16.91
N THR A 353 -4.40 31.97 15.72
CA THR A 353 -5.07 30.73 15.27
C THR A 353 -4.09 29.58 15.12
N ARG A 354 -2.88 29.83 14.61
CA ARG A 354 -1.81 28.83 14.54
C ARG A 354 -1.40 28.33 15.92
N LYS A 355 -1.23 29.23 16.90
CA LYS A 355 -0.90 28.86 18.27
C LYS A 355 -2.01 27.98 18.88
N ASN A 356 -3.26 28.39 18.75
CA ASN A 356 -4.39 27.62 19.28
C ASN A 356 -4.47 26.21 18.67
N TYR A 357 -4.17 26.08 17.37
CA TYR A 357 -4.09 24.77 16.73
C TYR A 357 -2.93 23.92 17.29
N MET A 358 -1.75 24.51 17.47
CA MET A 358 -0.60 23.80 18.05
C MET A 358 -0.89 23.35 19.50
N ASP A 359 -1.52 24.21 20.31
CA ASP A 359 -1.91 23.88 21.68
C ASP A 359 -2.91 22.70 21.71
N TYR A 360 -3.92 22.71 20.82
CA TYR A 360 -4.86 21.58 20.66
C TYR A 360 -4.14 20.28 20.26
N THR A 361 -3.24 20.34 19.27
CA THR A 361 -2.49 19.15 18.85
C THR A 361 -1.58 18.61 19.95
N LEU A 362 -1.00 19.49 20.76
CA LEU A 362 -0.15 19.08 21.89
C LEU A 362 -0.99 18.34 22.94
N GLU A 363 -2.19 18.83 23.26
CA GLU A 363 -3.12 18.20 24.19
C GLU A 363 -3.54 16.81 23.68
N THR A 364 -3.92 16.71 22.39
CA THR A 364 -4.26 15.42 21.76
C THR A 364 -3.10 14.42 21.79
N ILE A 365 -1.87 14.86 21.52
CA ILE A 365 -0.68 14.00 21.59
C ILE A 365 -0.42 13.55 23.03
N GLN A 366 -0.49 14.46 24.00
CA GLN A 366 -0.29 14.13 25.41
C GLN A 366 -1.31 13.11 25.92
N GLU A 367 -2.58 13.25 25.56
CA GLU A 367 -3.62 12.30 25.96
C GLU A 367 -3.45 10.94 25.29
N ASN A 368 -3.20 10.90 23.97
CA ASN A 368 -3.09 9.65 23.22
C ASN A 368 -1.80 8.88 23.53
N ASP A 369 -0.66 9.56 23.62
CA ASP A 369 0.63 8.89 23.89
C ASP A 369 0.66 8.30 25.31
N ILE A 370 0.09 8.99 26.31
CA ILE A 370 0.04 8.50 27.68
C ILE A 370 -0.85 7.25 27.80
N LEU A 371 -2.01 7.25 27.13
CA LEU A 371 -2.92 6.10 27.14
C LEU A 371 -2.31 4.89 26.43
N GLN A 372 -1.76 5.08 25.22
CA GLN A 372 -1.12 4.01 24.47
C GLN A 372 0.13 3.46 25.19
N THR A 373 0.95 4.33 25.79
CA THR A 373 2.12 3.90 26.57
C THR A 373 1.71 3.11 27.81
N ARG A 374 0.61 3.50 28.47
CA ARG A 374 0.10 2.78 29.65
C ARG A 374 -0.44 1.40 29.27
N GLU A 375 -1.20 1.30 28.19
CA GLU A 375 -1.68 0.02 27.67
C GLU A 375 -0.52 -0.89 27.25
N TYR A 376 0.49 -0.34 26.59
CA TYR A 376 1.70 -1.07 26.24
C TYR A 376 2.44 -1.60 27.48
N GLN A 377 2.58 -0.78 28.53
CA GLN A 377 3.22 -1.22 29.79
C GLN A 377 2.43 -2.32 30.50
N ILE A 378 1.10 -2.29 30.45
CA ILE A 378 0.25 -3.35 31.01
C ILE A 378 0.44 -4.64 30.22
N LYS A 379 0.31 -4.60 28.88
CA LYS A 379 0.52 -5.76 28.00
C LYS A 379 1.91 -6.36 28.15
N LYS A 380 2.94 -5.51 28.28
CA LYS A 380 4.32 -5.95 28.53
C LYS A 380 4.44 -6.75 29.81
N LYS A 381 3.85 -6.28 30.93
CA LYS A 381 3.85 -7.01 32.21
C LYS A 381 3.12 -8.34 32.11
N GLU A 382 1.98 -8.38 31.43
CA GLU A 382 1.22 -9.61 31.22
C GLU A 382 2.00 -10.66 30.41
N LEU A 383 2.75 -10.21 29.40
CA LEU A 383 3.64 -11.08 28.62
C LEU A 383 4.83 -11.58 29.44
N GLU A 384 5.44 -10.71 30.26
CA GLU A 384 6.51 -11.09 31.20
C GLU A 384 6.03 -12.18 32.18
N ASP A 385 4.85 -12.00 32.78
CA ASP A 385 4.24 -12.97 33.69
C ASP A 385 3.94 -14.32 33.01
N ARG A 386 3.49 -14.30 31.75
CA ARG A 386 3.28 -15.51 30.94
C ARG A 386 4.59 -16.24 30.66
N ILE A 387 5.64 -15.51 30.26
CA ILE A 387 6.96 -16.08 30.02
C ILE A 387 7.49 -16.75 31.29
N ASP A 388 7.34 -16.10 32.45
CA ASP A 388 7.78 -16.66 33.72
C ASP A 388 6.99 -17.91 34.13
N LYS A 389 5.69 -17.96 33.82
CA LYS A 389 4.88 -19.17 34.01
C LYS A 389 5.39 -20.32 33.15
N TYR A 390 5.64 -20.09 31.85
CA TYR A 390 6.17 -21.12 30.95
C TYR A 390 7.57 -21.60 31.37
N ARG A 391 8.44 -20.70 31.84
CA ARG A 391 9.76 -21.09 32.38
C ARG A 391 9.63 -22.06 33.55
N ARG A 392 8.71 -21.79 34.49
CA ARG A 392 8.45 -22.69 35.63
C ARG A 392 7.92 -24.05 35.18
N GLU A 393 7.04 -24.09 34.18
CA GLU A 393 6.51 -25.35 33.63
C GLU A 393 7.63 -26.18 32.97
N VAL A 394 8.48 -25.56 32.16
CA VAL A 394 9.65 -26.22 31.55
C VAL A 394 10.60 -26.78 32.62
N GLU A 395 10.86 -26.02 33.69
CA GLU A 395 11.68 -26.47 34.83
C GLU A 395 11.09 -27.73 35.50
N GLN A 396 9.76 -27.77 35.67
CA GLN A 396 9.06 -28.93 36.22
C GLN A 396 9.17 -30.14 35.29
N TYR A 397 9.02 -29.96 33.97
CA TYR A 397 9.18 -31.05 33.00
C TYR A 397 10.61 -31.59 32.98
N LYS A 398 11.63 -30.72 33.04
CA LYS A 398 13.04 -31.14 33.17
C LYS A 398 13.27 -31.99 34.43
N LYS A 399 12.68 -31.61 35.57
CA LYS A 399 12.75 -32.41 36.81
C LYS A 399 12.09 -33.78 36.65
N LYS A 400 10.90 -33.86 36.04
CA LYS A 400 10.22 -35.13 35.75
C LYS A 400 11.04 -36.01 34.81
N MET A 401 11.68 -35.41 33.80
CA MET A 401 12.55 -36.12 32.86
C MET A 401 13.80 -36.69 33.55
N ALA A 402 14.43 -35.93 34.44
CA ALA A 402 15.57 -36.43 35.22
C ALA A 402 15.19 -37.61 36.12
N VAL A 403 13.97 -37.61 36.68
CA VAL A 403 13.44 -38.76 37.43
C VAL A 403 13.21 -39.97 36.53
N ALA A 404 12.54 -39.79 35.38
CA ALA A 404 12.32 -40.86 34.41
C ALA A 404 13.65 -41.46 33.90
N GLY A 405 14.63 -40.60 33.58
CA GLY A 405 15.97 -41.04 33.16
C GLY A 405 16.68 -41.90 34.22
N ARG A 406 16.54 -41.57 35.51
CA ARG A 406 17.07 -42.40 36.62
C ARG A 406 16.41 -43.78 36.66
N TYR A 407 15.09 -43.86 36.47
CA TYR A 407 14.38 -45.14 36.43
C TYR A 407 14.84 -46.01 35.24
N VAL A 408 15.01 -45.42 34.06
CA VAL A 408 15.51 -46.14 32.87
C VAL A 408 16.92 -46.69 33.10
N LEU A 409 17.81 -45.88 33.70
CA LEU A 409 19.15 -46.31 34.08
C LEU A 409 19.13 -47.48 35.08
N GLN A 410 18.24 -47.42 36.07
CA GLN A 410 18.06 -48.50 37.04
C GLN A 410 17.51 -49.77 36.37
N LEU A 411 16.54 -49.64 35.46
CA LEU A 411 16.00 -50.76 34.70
C LEU A 411 17.09 -51.44 33.85
N ARG A 412 17.90 -50.64 33.15
CA ARG A 412 19.03 -51.13 32.35
C ARG A 412 20.06 -51.88 33.20
N LYS A 413 20.37 -51.35 34.39
CA LYS A 413 21.26 -52.02 35.35
C LYS A 413 20.68 -53.36 35.81
N ASN A 414 19.39 -53.42 36.09
CA ASN A 414 18.71 -54.65 36.49
C ASN A 414 18.69 -55.68 35.36
N ILE A 415 18.37 -55.28 34.13
CA ILE A 415 18.41 -56.16 32.96
C ILE A 415 19.82 -56.72 32.75
N TYR A 416 20.85 -55.87 32.88
CA TYR A 416 22.24 -56.33 32.78
C TYR A 416 22.61 -57.34 33.89
N HIS A 417 22.11 -57.11 35.11
CA HIS A 417 22.27 -58.05 36.21
C HIS A 417 21.55 -59.38 35.96
N PHE A 418 20.32 -59.35 35.43
CA PHE A 418 19.59 -60.54 35.01
C PHE A 418 20.32 -61.28 33.89
N ASN A 419 20.80 -60.59 32.85
CA ASN A 419 21.59 -61.21 31.79
C ASN A 419 22.83 -61.92 32.33
N ARG A 420 23.49 -61.34 33.33
CA ARG A 420 24.63 -61.98 34.01
C ARG A 420 24.20 -63.22 34.79
N LEU A 421 23.11 -63.16 35.53
CA LEU A 421 22.58 -64.32 36.26
C LEU A 421 22.15 -65.45 35.31
N PHE A 422 21.56 -65.12 34.16
CA PHE A 422 21.17 -66.12 33.15
C PHE A 422 22.37 -66.72 32.41
N ALA A 423 23.47 -65.98 32.23
CA ALA A 423 24.70 -66.53 31.68
C ALA A 423 25.33 -67.62 32.59
N ASP A 424 25.06 -67.57 33.90
CA ASP A 424 25.61 -68.53 34.88
C ASP A 424 24.70 -69.76 35.10
N VAL A 425 23.48 -69.80 34.56
CA VAL A 425 22.53 -70.91 34.73
C VAL A 425 22.50 -71.80 33.49
N LYS A 426 23.14 -72.99 33.56
CA LYS A 426 22.98 -74.05 32.56
C LYS A 426 21.60 -74.70 32.72
N ILE A 427 20.63 -74.27 31.92
CA ILE A 427 19.29 -74.87 31.89
C ILE A 427 19.34 -76.14 31.03
N GLY A 428 18.95 -77.28 31.60
CA GLY A 428 18.92 -78.57 30.91
C GLY A 428 17.81 -78.65 29.86
N ASN A 429 18.10 -79.40 28.79
CA ASN A 429 17.27 -79.64 27.61
C ASN A 429 15.77 -79.84 27.90
N PRO A 430 14.86 -79.08 27.28
CA PRO A 430 13.48 -79.50 27.16
C PRO A 430 13.36 -80.57 26.06
N GLY A 431 12.90 -81.75 26.44
CA GLY A 431 12.60 -82.85 25.52
C GLY A 431 11.39 -82.57 24.60
N PRO A 432 11.16 -83.44 23.59
CA PRO A 432 10.21 -83.20 22.52
C PRO A 432 8.79 -83.54 22.97
N THR A 433 7.85 -82.62 22.80
CA THR A 433 6.41 -82.88 22.95
C THR A 433 5.70 -82.83 21.62
N ASN A 434 5.31 -84.02 21.16
CA ASN A 434 4.26 -84.26 20.18
C ASN A 434 2.93 -83.66 20.66
N LEU A 435 2.16 -83.03 19.78
CA LEU A 435 0.69 -83.01 19.88
C LEU A 435 0.06 -82.82 18.50
N VAL A 436 -0.74 -83.84 18.18
CA VAL A 436 -1.60 -84.06 17.02
C VAL A 436 -2.90 -83.26 17.17
N ALA A 437 -3.49 -82.74 16.08
CA ALA A 437 -4.87 -83.05 15.64
C ALA A 437 -5.56 -81.93 14.81
N THR A 438 -6.04 -82.36 13.63
CA THR A 438 -7.36 -82.10 13.00
C THR A 438 -7.74 -80.79 12.32
N MET A 439 -8.41 -80.99 11.16
CA MET A 439 -9.33 -80.15 10.33
C MET A 439 -8.67 -79.79 8.98
N ARG A 440 -8.91 -80.43 7.82
CA ARG A 440 -10.13 -80.78 7.04
C ARG A 440 -10.96 -79.54 6.62
N GLY A 441 -11.03 -79.29 5.31
CA GLY A 441 -11.80 -78.24 4.63
C GLY A 441 -10.95 -77.72 3.47
N GLU A 442 -11.03 -78.32 2.28
CA GLU A 442 -12.02 -78.10 1.19
C GLU A 442 -11.37 -77.25 0.08
N GLU A 443 -11.46 -77.82 -1.11
CA GLU A 443 -10.92 -77.40 -2.40
C GLU A 443 -11.67 -76.16 -2.92
N ASP A 444 -10.94 -75.23 -3.56
CA ASP A 444 -11.38 -74.30 -4.61
C ASP A 444 -10.06 -73.93 -5.32
N GLU A 445 -9.69 -74.49 -6.48
CA GLU A 445 -10.16 -74.19 -7.85
C GLU A 445 -10.23 -72.68 -8.17
N ASP A 446 -9.59 -72.34 -9.30
CA ASP A 446 -9.59 -71.06 -10.04
C ASP A 446 -8.54 -70.00 -9.65
N ASP A 447 -7.45 -69.92 -10.40
CA ASP A 447 -7.32 -68.93 -11.50
C ASP A 447 -5.91 -68.96 -12.13
N ASP A 448 -5.85 -69.54 -13.32
CA ASP A 448 -4.82 -69.28 -14.32
C ASP A 448 -4.86 -67.80 -14.74
N ILE A 449 -3.74 -67.07 -14.70
CA ILE A 449 -3.60 -65.80 -15.45
C ILE A 449 -2.12 -65.39 -15.61
N PHE A 450 -1.58 -65.66 -16.81
CA PHE A 450 -0.41 -65.07 -17.51
C PHE A 450 0.98 -65.31 -16.87
N ASP A 451 1.96 -66.01 -17.44
CA ASP A 451 2.40 -66.18 -18.84
C ASP A 451 2.41 -64.88 -19.66
N ASP A 452 3.59 -64.24 -19.69
CA ASP A 452 4.25 -63.69 -20.90
C ASP A 452 5.21 -62.56 -20.52
N CYS A 453 6.52 -62.81 -20.63
CA CYS A 453 7.41 -62.00 -21.48
C CYS A 453 8.87 -62.46 -21.34
N ASP A 454 9.39 -62.87 -22.49
CA ASP A 454 10.69 -63.46 -22.75
C ASP A 454 11.92 -62.67 -22.26
N PRO A 455 13.00 -63.39 -21.93
CA PRO A 455 14.31 -62.83 -21.67
C PRO A 455 15.02 -62.50 -22.99
N LYS A 456 15.57 -61.29 -23.11
CA LYS A 456 16.54 -60.97 -24.15
C LYS A 456 17.94 -61.30 -23.67
N GLU A 457 18.53 -62.29 -24.34
CA GLU A 457 19.95 -62.58 -24.45
C GLU A 457 20.77 -61.32 -24.73
N PHE A 458 21.93 -61.23 -24.07
CA PHE A 458 23.11 -60.63 -24.67
C PHE A 458 24.34 -61.40 -24.21
N ASP A 459 25.11 -61.80 -25.22
CA ASP A 459 26.28 -62.66 -25.20
C ASP A 459 27.51 -62.04 -24.52
N ASP A 460 28.27 -62.94 -23.89
CA ASP A 460 29.71 -63.19 -24.01
C ASP A 460 30.80 -62.11 -23.74
N ASP A 461 31.90 -62.69 -23.20
CA ASP A 461 33.29 -62.25 -23.18
C ASP A 461 33.77 -61.32 -22.05
N ASP A 462 34.47 -61.87 -21.04
CA ASP A 462 35.94 -61.96 -21.07
C ASP A 462 36.51 -62.74 -19.84
N PRO A 463 37.68 -63.40 -19.97
CA PRO A 463 38.26 -64.35 -19.03
C PRO A 463 39.37 -63.73 -18.15
N GLU A 464 39.98 -64.58 -17.31
CA GLU A 464 41.15 -64.30 -16.45
C GLU A 464 40.82 -63.51 -15.16
N ARG A 465 41.33 -63.79 -13.96
CA ARG A 465 42.57 -64.45 -13.55
C ARG A 465 42.55 -64.65 -12.02
N VAL A 466 42.91 -65.86 -11.58
CA VAL A 466 43.89 -66.17 -10.52
C VAL A 466 43.83 -65.36 -9.22
N PHE A 467 43.47 -66.01 -8.10
CA PHE A 467 44.32 -66.18 -6.90
C PHE A 467 43.57 -66.99 -5.83
N ALA A 468 43.93 -68.26 -5.67
CA ALA A 468 44.05 -68.93 -4.36
C ALA A 468 45.53 -68.68 -3.89
N PRO A 469 45.93 -68.79 -2.60
CA PRO A 469 45.37 -69.75 -1.64
C PRO A 469 45.40 -69.37 -0.13
N ASP A 470 44.81 -70.27 0.64
CA ASP A 470 45.07 -70.70 2.03
C ASP A 470 45.10 -69.72 3.20
N SER A 471 44.18 -69.95 4.15
CA SER A 471 44.58 -70.13 5.55
C SER A 471 43.54 -70.94 6.35
N ASP A 472 43.92 -72.16 6.68
CA ASP A 472 43.36 -72.95 7.77
C ASP A 472 43.44 -72.18 9.10
N SER A 473 42.33 -72.13 9.85
CA SER A 473 42.40 -72.28 11.31
C SER A 473 41.06 -72.74 11.87
N SER A 474 41.10 -73.95 12.39
CA SER A 474 40.13 -74.56 13.29
C SER A 474 39.93 -73.74 14.57
N SER A 475 38.68 -73.60 15.04
CA SER A 475 38.36 -73.89 16.45
C SER A 475 36.84 -73.92 16.70
N ASP A 476 36.37 -75.11 17.04
CA ASP A 476 35.46 -75.42 18.14
C ASP A 476 34.09 -74.71 18.24
N ASN A 477 33.10 -75.50 17.82
CA ASN A 477 31.71 -75.56 18.26
C ASN A 477 31.44 -75.02 19.68
N HIS A 478 30.64 -73.98 19.78
CA HIS A 478 29.63 -73.84 20.83
C HIS A 478 28.32 -73.37 20.20
N GLU A 479 27.41 -74.32 19.96
CA GLU A 479 26.00 -74.05 19.71
C GLU A 479 25.42 -73.41 20.98
N ILE A 480 25.33 -72.08 20.95
CA ILE A 480 24.56 -71.29 21.91
C ILE A 480 23.09 -71.53 21.58
N ASP A 481 22.32 -71.93 22.59
CA ASP A 481 20.88 -72.14 22.53
C ASP A 481 20.18 -70.87 22.01
N MET A 482 19.87 -70.90 20.71
CA MET A 482 19.52 -69.76 19.86
C MET A 482 18.25 -69.04 20.34
N ASN A 483 17.41 -69.71 21.14
CA ASN A 483 16.12 -69.19 21.56
C ASN A 483 16.21 -68.15 22.69
N ALA A 484 17.11 -68.29 23.67
CA ALA A 484 17.19 -67.34 24.78
C ALA A 484 17.89 -66.03 24.36
N ALA A 485 18.96 -66.13 23.57
CA ALA A 485 19.63 -64.97 22.97
C ALA A 485 18.69 -64.20 22.03
N HIS A 486 17.93 -64.91 21.19
CA HIS A 486 16.95 -64.30 20.29
C HIS A 486 15.80 -63.61 21.04
N ILE A 487 15.31 -64.17 22.15
CA ILE A 487 14.29 -63.51 22.98
C ILE A 487 14.84 -62.23 23.63
N ILE A 488 16.09 -62.24 24.10
CA ILE A 488 16.75 -61.06 24.70
C ILE A 488 17.02 -59.98 23.65
N ASP A 489 17.43 -60.36 22.43
CA ASP A 489 17.59 -59.43 21.32
C ASP A 489 16.24 -58.85 20.90
N ILE A 490 15.17 -59.65 20.85
CA ILE A 490 13.81 -59.15 20.60
C ILE A 490 13.39 -58.14 21.67
N ILE A 491 13.63 -58.43 22.96
CA ILE A 491 13.28 -57.51 24.05
C ILE A 491 14.09 -56.21 23.95
N THR A 492 15.37 -56.30 23.62
CA THR A 492 16.26 -55.14 23.46
C THR A 492 15.87 -54.29 22.25
N ILE A 493 15.52 -54.92 21.13
CA ILE A 493 15.01 -54.25 19.92
C ILE A 493 13.67 -53.57 20.24
N LYS A 494 12.73 -54.25 20.91
CA LYS A 494 11.44 -53.67 21.30
C LYS A 494 11.58 -52.48 22.25
N LEU A 495 12.50 -52.53 23.21
CA LEU A 495 12.79 -51.39 24.09
C LEU A 495 13.40 -50.19 23.33
N ASN A 496 14.26 -50.45 22.35
CA ASN A 496 14.82 -49.38 21.51
C ASN A 496 13.77 -48.75 20.58
N ILE A 497 12.82 -49.54 20.07
CA ILE A 497 11.69 -49.02 19.30
C ILE A 497 10.82 -48.10 20.16
N ILE A 498 10.43 -48.53 21.37
CA ILE A 498 9.64 -47.71 22.29
C ILE A 498 10.38 -46.41 22.66
N LEU A 499 11.69 -46.46 22.88
CA LEU A 499 12.50 -45.28 23.18
C LEU A 499 12.58 -44.30 21.98
N ASN A 500 12.67 -44.81 20.76
CA ASN A 500 12.68 -43.98 19.56
C ASN A 500 11.31 -43.37 19.28
N GLU A 501 10.22 -44.11 19.48
CA GLU A 501 8.84 -43.59 19.37
C GLU A 501 8.57 -42.49 20.40
N MET A 502 9.01 -42.66 21.65
CA MET A 502 8.90 -41.62 22.67
C MET A 502 9.72 -40.37 22.31
N LYS A 503 10.91 -40.55 21.72
CA LYS A 503 11.76 -39.44 21.27
C LYS A 503 11.14 -38.70 20.07
N GLU A 504 10.54 -39.42 19.12
CA GLU A 504 9.82 -38.82 18.00
C GLU A 504 8.53 -38.10 18.42
N GLU A 505 7.75 -38.67 19.34
CA GLU A 505 6.60 -37.97 19.93
C GLU A 505 7.02 -36.67 20.61
N MET A 506 8.18 -36.67 21.28
CA MET A 506 8.71 -35.47 21.91
C MET A 506 9.13 -34.41 20.89
N ILE A 507 9.82 -34.79 19.81
CA ILE A 507 10.18 -33.85 18.73
C ILE A 507 8.92 -33.29 18.07
N LYS A 508 7.89 -34.12 17.86
CA LYS A 508 6.59 -33.67 17.33
C LYS A 508 5.89 -32.69 18.28
N ARG A 509 5.97 -32.88 19.60
CA ARG A 509 5.40 -31.94 20.59
C ARG A 509 6.19 -30.64 20.70
N GLU A 510 7.52 -30.70 20.60
CA GLU A 510 8.35 -29.49 20.53
C GLU A 510 8.09 -28.69 19.25
N GLN A 511 7.96 -29.36 18.09
CA GLN A 511 7.60 -28.72 16.83
C GLN A 511 6.18 -28.15 16.85
N LYS A 512 5.22 -28.83 17.49
CA LYS A 512 3.84 -28.32 17.67
C LYS A 512 3.78 -27.11 18.63
N ASN A 513 4.77 -26.95 19.53
CA ASN A 513 4.89 -25.78 20.41
C ASN A 513 5.76 -24.64 19.84
N ILE A 514 6.55 -24.89 18.79
CA ILE A 514 7.32 -23.86 18.06
C ILE A 514 6.49 -23.20 16.96
N GLN A 515 5.34 -23.79 16.58
CA GLN A 515 4.28 -23.04 15.90
C GLN A 515 3.69 -22.03 16.90
N LEU A 516 4.30 -20.84 16.91
CA LEU A 516 3.74 -19.64 17.52
C LEU A 516 2.26 -19.51 17.12
N PRO A 517 1.39 -19.01 18.00
CA PRO A 517 0.11 -18.53 17.53
C PRO A 517 0.40 -17.45 16.48
N ASP A 518 -0.16 -17.58 15.29
CA ASP A 518 -0.27 -16.49 14.33
C ASP A 518 -0.97 -15.34 15.07
N GLU A 519 -0.18 -14.41 15.63
CA GLU A 519 -0.70 -13.16 16.15
C GLU A 519 -0.91 -12.25 14.95
N ASP A 520 -2.18 -11.83 14.79
CA ASP A 520 -2.64 -10.78 13.90
C ASP A 520 -1.78 -9.52 14.04
N PHE A 521 -0.73 -9.44 13.22
CA PHE A 521 -0.01 -8.20 12.98
C PHE A 521 -0.46 -7.65 11.62
N THR A 522 -1.64 -7.04 11.61
CA THR A 522 -2.10 -6.24 10.47
C THR A 522 -1.19 -5.02 10.36
N PHE A 523 -0.20 -5.08 9.47
CA PHE A 523 0.47 -3.90 8.98
C PHE A 523 -0.50 -3.22 8.00
N GLU A 524 -0.97 -2.01 8.32
CA GLU A 524 -1.67 -1.17 7.36
C GLU A 524 -0.70 -0.80 6.23
N THR A 525 -0.66 -1.61 5.19
CA THR A 525 -0.07 -1.21 3.91
C THR A 525 -1.09 -0.34 3.19
N SER A 526 -0.81 0.95 3.13
CA SER A 526 -1.49 1.90 2.27
C SER A 526 -1.45 1.39 0.82
N SER A 527 -2.60 0.97 0.32
CA SER A 527 -2.84 0.58 -1.07
C SER A 527 -2.57 1.77 -1.98
N ALA A 528 -1.45 1.72 -2.70
CA ALA A 528 -1.23 2.51 -3.91
C ALA A 528 -1.95 1.79 -5.04
N SER A 529 -2.94 2.46 -5.62
CA SER A 529 -3.69 2.03 -6.79
C SER A 529 -2.77 1.85 -8.00
N GLU A 530 -2.77 0.64 -8.55
CA GLU A 530 -2.40 0.38 -9.94
C GLU A 530 -3.44 1.05 -10.84
N SER A 531 -2.98 2.00 -11.66
CA SER A 531 -3.71 2.43 -12.85
C SER A 531 -2.86 2.05 -14.06
N GLU A 532 -3.41 1.16 -14.87
CA GLU A 532 -2.97 0.86 -16.23
C GLU A 532 -2.73 2.17 -17.00
N VAL A 533 -1.52 2.32 -17.55
CA VAL A 533 -1.20 3.40 -18.49
C VAL A 533 -1.21 2.78 -19.88
N GLU A 534 -2.32 2.97 -20.58
CA GLU A 534 -2.38 2.84 -22.02
C GLU A 534 -1.47 3.88 -22.67
N ASP A 535 -0.61 3.39 -23.57
CA ASP A 535 0.19 4.19 -24.49
C ASP A 535 -0.72 5.05 -25.39
N LEU A 536 -0.70 6.37 -25.20
CA LEU A 536 -1.14 7.32 -26.21
C LEU A 536 0.00 8.27 -26.57
N LYS A 537 0.63 7.94 -27.70
CA LYS A 537 1.38 8.88 -28.53
C LYS A 537 0.46 10.05 -28.92
N GLY A 538 0.86 11.26 -28.55
CA GLY A 538 0.19 12.49 -28.91
C GLY A 538 1.06 13.70 -28.58
N GLU A 539 2.25 13.76 -29.19
CA GLU A 539 3.01 15.00 -29.30
C GLU A 539 2.44 15.87 -30.44
N GLU A 540 2.58 17.19 -30.25
CA GLU A 540 2.37 18.27 -31.23
C GLU A 540 0.92 18.77 -31.40
N ASP A 541 0.55 19.82 -30.64
CA ASP A 541 -0.09 21.05 -31.17
C ASP A 541 -0.72 21.93 -30.07
N TYR A 542 0.09 22.51 -29.17
CA TYR A 542 -0.38 23.59 -28.28
C TYR A 542 0.62 24.74 -28.20
N MET A 543 0.84 25.41 -29.33
CA MET A 543 1.50 26.73 -29.38
C MET A 543 0.83 27.65 -30.43
N GLN A 544 -0.51 27.82 -30.36
CA GLN A 544 -1.16 28.88 -31.14
C GLN A 544 -2.47 29.40 -30.54
N ALA A 545 -2.46 29.79 -29.26
CA ALA A 545 -3.56 30.55 -28.64
C ALA A 545 -3.18 32.03 -28.53
N GLY A 546 -3.05 32.70 -29.66
CA GLY A 546 -2.93 34.14 -29.75
C GLY A 546 -3.51 34.57 -31.08
N TYR A 547 -4.55 35.40 -31.06
CA TYR A 547 -5.41 35.83 -32.18
C TYR A 547 -6.67 34.98 -32.43
N TYR A 548 -7.65 35.07 -31.54
CA TYR A 548 -9.06 35.05 -31.94
C TYR A 548 -9.83 36.10 -31.14
N VAL A 549 -9.89 37.31 -31.68
CA VAL A 549 -10.91 38.31 -31.39
C VAL A 549 -11.71 38.42 -32.67
N GLY A 550 -12.70 37.55 -32.82
CA GLY A 550 -13.62 37.50 -33.95
C GLY A 550 -15.03 37.36 -33.43
N GLU A 551 -15.79 38.44 -33.54
CA GLU A 551 -17.25 38.50 -33.73
C GLU A 551 -18.13 37.52 -32.93
N LEU A 552 -18.56 37.95 -31.74
CA LEU A 552 -19.77 37.43 -31.10
C LEU A 552 -21.00 38.11 -31.70
N GLY A 553 -21.60 37.46 -32.69
CA GLY A 553 -22.90 37.80 -33.24
C GLY A 553 -23.54 36.56 -33.87
N GLY A 554 -24.59 36.05 -33.22
CA GLY A 554 -25.41 34.91 -33.68
C GLY A 554 -25.05 33.61 -32.97
N ASP A 555 -25.90 33.13 -32.07
CA ASP A 555 -26.97 32.18 -32.42
C ASP A 555 -27.78 31.83 -31.15
N THR A 556 -29.10 31.93 -31.27
CA THR A 556 -30.10 31.61 -30.25
C THR A 556 -30.34 30.11 -30.09
N ASP A 557 -29.70 29.29 -30.93
CA ASP A 557 -30.01 27.86 -31.05
C ASP A 557 -29.17 26.99 -30.08
N GLU A 558 -28.01 27.48 -29.60
CA GLU A 558 -27.21 26.79 -28.57
C GLU A 558 -27.83 26.90 -27.15
N GLU A 559 -28.61 27.96 -26.86
CA GLU A 559 -29.33 28.08 -25.59
C GLU A 559 -30.49 27.07 -25.50
N GLU A 560 -31.19 26.78 -26.60
CA GLU A 560 -32.29 25.80 -26.61
C GLU A 560 -31.82 24.33 -26.57
N GLU A 561 -30.60 24.05 -26.99
CA GLU A 561 -30.02 22.69 -26.93
C GLU A 561 -29.51 22.36 -25.51
N LEU A 562 -28.92 23.35 -24.81
CA LEU A 562 -28.56 23.23 -23.39
C LEU A 562 -29.79 23.09 -22.49
N GLU A 563 -30.91 23.78 -22.78
CA GLU A 563 -32.16 23.61 -22.02
C GLU A 563 -32.79 22.21 -22.22
N ARG A 564 -32.65 21.61 -23.40
CA ARG A 564 -33.11 20.24 -23.67
C ARG A 564 -32.27 19.15 -23.00
N GLU A 565 -30.95 19.34 -22.91
CA GLU A 565 -30.09 18.43 -22.14
C GLU A 565 -30.33 18.53 -20.62
N GLU A 566 -30.62 19.73 -20.11
CA GLU A 566 -30.99 19.93 -18.70
C GLU A 566 -32.32 19.21 -18.35
N GLU A 567 -33.35 19.25 -19.22
CA GLU A 567 -34.62 18.54 -18.99
C GLU A 567 -34.49 17.00 -18.94
N PHE A 568 -33.50 16.43 -19.63
CA PHE A 568 -33.28 14.98 -19.64
C PHE A 568 -32.66 14.46 -18.32
N ILE A 569 -31.81 15.27 -17.69
CA ILE A 569 -31.15 14.93 -16.40
C ILE A 569 -32.17 14.96 -15.24
N TYR A 570 -33.21 15.80 -15.30
CA TYR A 570 -34.21 15.91 -14.23
C TYR A 570 -35.27 14.80 -14.17
N ARG A 571 -35.38 13.92 -15.18
CA ARG A 571 -36.43 12.86 -15.21
C ARG A 571 -36.07 11.59 -14.45
N LYS A 572 -34.81 11.34 -14.12
CA LYS A 572 -34.42 10.27 -13.19
C LYS A 572 -34.20 10.89 -11.81
N LYS A 573 -35.11 10.60 -10.86
CA LYS A 573 -34.88 10.94 -9.45
C LYS A 573 -33.63 10.19 -8.98
N LEU A 574 -32.49 10.88 -9.00
CA LEU A 574 -31.27 10.41 -8.35
C LEU A 574 -31.55 10.25 -6.85
N PRO A 575 -30.99 9.23 -6.20
CA PRO A 575 -31.10 9.07 -4.76
C PRO A 575 -30.60 10.35 -4.08
N THR A 576 -31.38 10.86 -3.13
CA THR A 576 -30.98 12.08 -2.40
C THR A 576 -29.82 11.78 -1.46
N ARG A 577 -29.11 12.84 -1.04
CA ARG A 577 -28.01 12.72 -0.06
C ARG A 577 -28.43 12.02 1.24
N LEU A 578 -29.71 12.14 1.61
CA LEU A 578 -30.28 11.43 2.75
C LEU A 578 -30.38 9.92 2.48
N ASP A 579 -30.79 9.52 1.28
CA ASP A 579 -30.90 8.12 0.86
C ASP A 579 -29.52 7.44 0.84
N LEU A 580 -28.49 8.13 0.32
CA LEU A 580 -27.11 7.64 0.33
C LEU A 580 -26.58 7.49 1.76
N LYS A 581 -26.90 8.42 2.65
CA LYS A 581 -26.52 8.35 4.07
C LYS A 581 -27.20 7.18 4.79
N ILE A 582 -28.46 6.88 4.47
CA ILE A 582 -29.18 5.72 5.02
C ILE A 582 -28.58 4.41 4.50
N ILE A 583 -28.20 4.35 3.22
CA ILE A 583 -27.54 3.17 2.62
C ILE A 583 -26.15 2.95 3.25
N SER A 584 -25.36 4.03 3.39
CA SER A 584 -24.06 3.99 4.06
C SER A 584 -24.18 3.48 5.50
N GLN A 585 -25.13 4.01 6.27
CA GLN A 585 -25.38 3.56 7.65
C GLN A 585 -25.76 2.08 7.71
N ARG A 586 -26.63 1.60 6.80
CA ARG A 586 -26.98 0.17 6.74
C ARG A 586 -25.77 -0.73 6.45
N ILE A 587 -24.82 -0.29 5.64
CA ILE A 587 -23.60 -1.06 5.35
C ILE A 587 -22.70 -1.13 6.58
N VAL A 588 -22.58 -0.03 7.32
CA VAL A 588 -21.87 0.01 8.61
C VAL A 588 -22.55 -0.92 9.62
N ASP A 589 -23.88 -0.85 9.75
CA ASP A 589 -24.64 -1.68 10.68
C ASP A 589 -24.51 -3.18 10.33
N VAL A 590 -24.48 -3.55 9.04
CA VAL A 590 -24.24 -4.94 8.59
C VAL A 590 -22.81 -5.40 8.91
N ARG A 591 -21.82 -4.50 8.76
CA ARG A 591 -20.42 -4.78 9.13
C ARG A 591 -20.28 -4.99 10.64
N GLU A 592 -20.97 -4.19 11.45
CA GLU A 592 -20.98 -4.28 12.91
C GLU A 592 -21.84 -5.43 13.45
N ALA A 593 -22.80 -5.94 12.67
CA ALA A 593 -23.60 -7.11 13.03
C ALA A 593 -22.90 -8.46 12.73
N HIS A 594 -21.87 -8.48 11.88
CA HIS A 594 -21.09 -9.67 11.53
C HIS A 594 -19.66 -9.84 12.14
N PRO A 595 -19.27 -9.23 13.29
CA PRO A 595 -17.98 -9.50 13.92
C PRO A 595 -17.93 -10.84 14.69
N THR A 596 -19.04 -11.56 14.81
CA THR A 596 -19.16 -12.78 15.61
C THR A 596 -18.71 -14.05 14.89
N LEU A 597 -18.68 -14.06 13.56
CA LEU A 597 -18.22 -15.22 12.78
C LEU A 597 -16.71 -15.46 12.92
N THR A 598 -15.91 -14.43 13.16
CA THR A 598 -14.46 -14.57 13.38
C THR A 598 -14.13 -15.10 14.79
N ALA A 599 -14.88 -14.69 15.82
CA ALA A 599 -14.68 -15.16 17.19
C ALA A 599 -15.11 -16.63 17.38
N GLU A 600 -16.25 -17.02 16.80
CA GLU A 600 -16.77 -18.40 16.87
C GLU A 600 -15.93 -19.37 16.01
N LYS A 601 -15.43 -18.91 14.85
CA LYS A 601 -14.46 -19.67 14.02
C LYS A 601 -13.10 -19.81 14.71
N ALA A 602 -12.61 -18.81 15.46
CA ALA A 602 -11.37 -18.94 16.24
C ALA A 602 -11.50 -20.00 17.35
N GLN A 603 -12.71 -20.19 17.89
CA GLN A 603 -13.01 -21.22 18.89
C GLN A 603 -13.10 -22.62 18.25
N ILE A 604 -13.65 -22.73 17.04
CA ILE A 604 -13.67 -23.98 16.25
C ILE A 604 -12.26 -24.34 15.75
N LYS A 605 -11.44 -23.38 15.30
CA LYS A 605 -10.03 -23.59 14.89
C LYS A 605 -9.19 -24.11 16.08
N LYS A 606 -9.46 -23.63 17.31
CA LYS A 606 -8.88 -24.18 18.54
C LYS A 606 -9.29 -25.63 18.83
N HIS A 607 -10.50 -26.05 18.47
CA HIS A 607 -10.96 -27.42 18.69
C HIS A 607 -10.51 -28.42 17.60
N ILE A 608 -10.17 -27.94 16.39
CA ILE A 608 -9.70 -28.78 15.29
C ILE A 608 -8.16 -28.97 15.29
N CYS A 609 -7.40 -28.08 15.97
CA CYS A 609 -5.95 -28.19 16.12
C CYS A 609 -5.47 -29.05 17.32
N TYR A 610 -6.38 -29.50 18.20
CA TYR A 610 -6.12 -30.61 19.12
C TYR A 610 -6.33 -31.93 18.39
#